data_AF-A0A540KQJ7-F1
#
_entry.id   AF-A0A540KQJ7-F1
#
_cell.length_a   1.000
_cell.length_b   1.000
_cell.length_c   1.000
_cell.angle_alpha   90.00
_cell.angle_beta   90.00
_cell.angle_gamma   90.00
#
_symmetry.space_group_name_H-M   'P 1'
#
loop_
_entity.id
_entity.type
_entity.pdbx_description
1 polymer ?
#
loop_
_entity_poly.entity_id
_entity_poly.type
_entity_poly.pdbx_seq_one_letter_code
_entity_poly.pdbx_strand_id
1 'polypeptide(L)'
;MLLHSFSVYKWPSSLLRSLSRCARNFIWSGDVTSKKSVTVSWRQICAPKNEGGLGLRDLGSLNTTALLKLGWLIITTDSPWSIYLRERFKLHGRLYSCSYKRSSIWPGIKSILYILFQNCRWVIGNGSTTSLWVDKWLDKPIVDVVGATEIAPSLSRTKVSNIIRMGKWVIPSIFSSTFPDLTKEILEMPLPIDEDKDVLIWEVSTSGVFSFSDGYEIVRHRFPVKSWASIIWRPFIPPRYSILVWKILFNKLPTEDQLQRRGIPLAPICQLCHKNSESIDHIFSSCEFAQCAWRWLATQFGTIIPPKGSLSDLWLDFLSKRFSPHLRNVWLASGFFLLMAIRKMRNKVKFEGKPPSFSRLCRSTSAWIRQVGALTPSHVQGILDRQLLVSLGISPNSCKAPSIVPVRWHPPPFSWVKVNTDGLAKGNPGPAACGGVFRDSAGYFLGGFSLCLGHRTSFYAELHAVILAVELAHARGWQNLWLESDSSSVISCFASGSFSPPWSIHTRWNNCTLLLQNMVFRCSHIFREGNAVADKLANLGLLSSSLVWHSTPPIEILPPLHSDFLGMPTYRFVSFS
;
A
#
# COMPACT_ATOMS: atom_id res chain seq x y z
N MET A 1 26.95 18.11 -7.93
CA MET A 1 27.56 18.53 -6.65
C MET A 1 26.59 18.52 -5.47
N LEU A 2 25.53 19.35 -5.45
CA LEU A 2 24.61 19.45 -4.29
C LEU A 2 23.85 18.16 -3.95
N LEU A 3 23.26 17.48 -4.94
CA LEU A 3 22.56 16.21 -4.72
C LEU A 3 23.49 15.12 -4.16
N HIS A 4 24.73 15.07 -4.67
CA HIS A 4 25.73 14.13 -4.19
C HIS A 4 26.12 14.43 -2.73
N SER A 5 26.35 15.71 -2.40
CA SER A 5 26.57 16.13 -1.01
C SER A 5 25.39 15.75 -0.11
N PHE A 6 24.17 15.93 -0.59
CA PHE A 6 22.95 15.58 0.15
C PHE A 6 22.81 14.08 0.42
N SER A 7 23.34 13.22 -0.45
CA SER A 7 23.34 11.76 -0.23
C SER A 7 24.48 11.26 0.66
N VAL A 8 25.56 12.03 0.79
CA VAL A 8 26.78 11.61 1.49
C VAL A 8 26.89 12.21 2.89
N TYR A 9 26.45 13.46 3.06
CA TYR A 9 26.62 14.22 4.30
C TYR A 9 25.31 14.43 5.02
N LYS A 10 25.37 14.42 6.34
CA LYS A 10 24.31 14.94 7.19
C LYS A 10 24.28 16.45 7.06
N TRP A 11 23.30 16.98 6.35
CA TRP A 11 23.19 18.42 6.13
C TRP A 11 22.83 19.15 7.43
N PRO A 12 23.37 20.36 7.66
CA PRO A 12 23.02 21.14 8.84
C PRO A 12 21.52 21.43 8.93
N SER A 13 20.93 21.21 10.10
CA SER A 13 19.51 21.47 10.34
C SER A 13 19.11 22.93 10.12
N SER A 14 20.05 23.88 10.24
CA SER A 14 19.84 25.29 9.88
C SER A 14 19.59 25.48 8.38
N LEU A 15 20.42 24.87 7.53
CA LEU A 15 20.31 24.91 6.07
C LEU A 15 19.00 24.29 5.60
N LEU A 16 18.69 23.08 6.08
CA LEU A 16 17.45 22.37 5.74
C LEU A 16 16.21 23.18 6.13
N ARG A 17 16.24 23.84 7.30
CA ARG A 17 15.17 24.75 7.75
C ARG A 17 15.06 26.00 6.87
N SER A 18 16.18 26.54 6.39
CA SER A 18 16.18 27.68 5.47
C SER A 18 15.52 27.33 4.14
N LEU A 19 15.89 26.20 3.53
CA LEU A 19 15.26 25.72 2.29
C LEU A 19 13.78 25.38 2.48
N SER A 20 13.43 24.75 3.61
CA SER A 20 12.03 24.48 3.95
C SER A 20 11.22 25.77 4.18
N ARG A 21 11.87 26.85 4.63
CA ARG A 21 11.24 28.18 4.76
C ARG A 21 10.97 28.77 3.38
N CYS A 22 11.93 28.70 2.46
CA CYS A 22 11.77 29.11 1.07
C CYS A 22 10.57 28.42 0.39
N ALA A 23 10.51 27.09 0.45
CA ALA A 23 9.40 26.32 -0.12
C ALA A 23 8.05 26.65 0.54
N ARG A 24 8.04 26.82 1.86
CA ARG A 24 6.85 27.22 2.62
C ARG A 24 6.36 28.61 2.21
N ASN A 25 7.25 29.59 2.11
CA ASN A 25 6.90 30.94 1.70
C ASN A 25 6.23 30.92 0.32
N PHE A 26 6.86 30.26 -0.65
CA PHE A 26 6.31 30.12 -2.00
C PHE A 26 4.87 29.56 -2.01
N ILE A 27 4.57 28.51 -1.24
CA ILE A 27 3.22 27.93 -1.17
C ILE A 27 2.17 28.93 -0.69
N TRP A 28 2.53 29.80 0.27
CA TRP A 28 1.58 30.70 0.89
C TRP A 28 1.52 32.08 0.25
N SER A 29 2.64 32.58 -0.27
CA SER A 29 2.77 33.93 -0.81
C SER A 29 2.85 33.98 -2.33
N GLY A 30 3.30 32.91 -2.99
CA GLY A 30 3.74 32.91 -4.39
C GLY A 30 5.20 33.35 -4.57
N ASP A 31 5.90 33.71 -3.49
CA ASP A 31 7.25 34.26 -3.48
C ASP A 31 8.07 33.64 -2.33
N VAL A 32 9.30 33.21 -2.65
CA VAL A 32 10.22 32.57 -1.71
C VAL A 32 10.63 33.51 -0.57
N THR A 33 10.71 34.82 -0.83
CA THR A 33 11.18 35.85 0.10
C THR A 33 10.04 36.43 0.94
N SER A 34 8.85 36.54 0.34
CA SER A 34 7.66 37.10 1.01
C SER A 34 7.08 36.14 2.03
N LYS A 35 7.05 36.56 3.29
CA LYS A 35 6.42 35.83 4.40
C LYS A 35 4.93 36.18 4.49
N LYS A 36 4.05 35.20 4.26
CA LYS A 36 2.62 35.28 4.61
C LYS A 36 2.29 34.42 5.83
N SER A 37 1.11 34.66 6.41
CA SER A 37 0.62 33.88 7.55
C SER A 37 0.49 32.40 7.18
N VAL A 38 1.32 31.57 7.79
CA VAL A 38 1.33 30.12 7.60
C VAL A 38 0.15 29.55 8.38
N THR A 39 -0.82 28.95 7.68
CA THR A 39 -2.03 28.46 8.34
C THR A 39 -1.96 26.97 8.68
N VAL A 40 -1.19 26.17 7.94
CA VAL A 40 -0.95 24.75 8.21
C VAL A 40 0.55 24.52 8.40
N SER A 41 0.92 23.67 9.37
CA SER A 41 2.33 23.39 9.68
C SER A 41 3.05 22.72 8.50
N TRP A 42 4.35 22.98 8.35
CA TRP A 42 5.15 22.40 7.27
C TRP A 42 5.19 20.86 7.32
N ARG A 43 5.29 20.29 8.53
CA ARG A 43 5.25 18.83 8.72
C ARG A 43 3.95 18.23 8.19
N GLN A 44 2.80 18.86 8.48
CA GLN A 44 1.51 18.41 7.95
C GLN A 44 1.41 18.57 6.44
N ILE A 45 1.96 19.63 5.85
CA ILE A 45 2.01 19.81 4.38
C ILE A 45 2.81 18.67 3.72
N CYS A 46 3.93 18.26 4.32
CA CYS A 46 4.76 17.17 3.81
C CYS A 46 4.18 15.77 4.05
N ALA A 47 3.07 15.65 4.78
CA ALA A 47 2.40 14.37 4.93
C ALA A 47 1.77 13.94 3.58
N PRO A 48 1.58 12.64 3.35
CA PRO A 48 0.84 12.17 2.18
C PRO A 48 -0.62 12.64 2.21
N LYS A 49 -1.28 12.63 1.04
CA LYS A 49 -2.66 13.13 0.88
C LYS A 49 -3.68 12.41 1.76
N ASN A 50 -3.55 11.09 1.94
CA ASN A 50 -4.41 10.27 2.80
C ASN A 50 -4.27 10.63 4.30
N GLU A 51 -3.12 11.16 4.72
CA GLU A 51 -2.86 11.67 6.08
C GLU A 51 -3.21 13.16 6.22
N GLY A 52 -3.86 13.74 5.20
CA GLY A 52 -4.27 15.13 5.17
C GLY A 52 -3.16 16.12 4.83
N GLY A 53 -2.03 15.68 4.28
CA GLY A 53 -1.04 16.60 3.72
C GLY A 53 -1.22 16.90 2.23
N LEU A 54 -0.19 17.49 1.62
CA LEU A 54 -0.15 17.79 0.18
C LEU A 54 0.80 16.85 -0.60
N GLY A 55 1.49 15.93 0.09
CA GLY A 55 2.43 14.99 -0.52
C GLY A 55 3.79 15.61 -0.87
N LEU A 56 4.13 16.77 -0.31
CA LEU A 56 5.48 17.33 -0.42
C LEU A 56 6.47 16.52 0.43
N ARG A 57 7.76 16.59 0.12
CA ARG A 57 8.76 15.82 0.86
C ARG A 57 9.51 16.72 1.84
N ASP A 58 9.64 16.25 3.08
CA ASP A 58 10.41 16.93 4.11
C ASP A 58 11.91 16.74 3.87
N LEU A 59 12.66 17.83 3.74
CA LEU A 59 14.08 17.79 3.39
C LEU A 59 14.94 17.11 4.46
N GLY A 60 14.57 17.22 5.74
CA GLY A 60 15.29 16.53 6.81
C GLY A 60 15.12 15.02 6.71
N SER A 61 13.88 14.58 6.50
CA SER A 61 13.55 13.17 6.27
C SER A 61 14.24 12.64 5.01
N LEU A 62 14.24 13.41 3.91
CA LEU A 62 14.95 13.06 2.68
C LEU A 62 16.47 12.88 2.88
N ASN A 63 17.13 13.76 3.64
CA ASN A 63 18.57 13.66 3.89
C ASN A 63 18.89 12.40 4.70
N THR A 64 18.11 12.14 5.75
CA THR A 64 18.26 10.91 6.56
C THR A 64 17.99 9.65 5.73
N THR A 65 16.99 9.64 4.85
CA THR A 65 16.74 8.50 3.93
C THR A 65 17.88 8.31 2.93
N ALA A 66 18.48 9.39 2.42
CA ALA A 66 19.63 9.29 1.53
C ALA A 66 20.86 8.71 2.25
N LEU A 67 21.08 9.10 3.51
CA LEU A 67 22.11 8.50 4.37
C LEU A 67 21.81 7.03 4.70
N LEU A 68 20.54 6.68 4.87
CA LEU A 68 20.11 5.29 5.07
C LEU A 68 20.42 4.44 3.83
N LYS A 69 20.15 4.96 2.62
CA LYS A 69 20.55 4.33 1.35
C LYS A 69 22.06 4.16 1.26
N LEU A 70 22.83 5.20 1.64
CA LEU A 70 24.28 5.10 1.69
C LEU A 70 24.73 4.00 2.65
N GLY A 71 24.18 3.95 3.86
CA GLY A 71 24.46 2.89 4.84
C GLY A 71 24.17 1.50 4.30
N TRP A 72 23.01 1.32 3.65
CA TRP A 72 22.66 0.08 2.97
C TRP A 72 23.72 -0.33 1.92
N LEU A 73 24.12 0.59 1.06
CA LEU A 73 25.13 0.33 0.02
C LEU A 73 26.51 0.01 0.63
N ILE A 74 26.89 0.69 1.72
CA ILE A 74 28.13 0.39 2.45
C ILE A 74 28.13 -1.07 2.92
N ILE A 75 27.00 -1.59 3.39
CA ILE A 75 26.94 -2.96 3.94
C ILE A 75 26.84 -4.02 2.84
N THR A 76 26.08 -3.75 1.77
CA THR A 76 25.65 -4.79 0.81
C THR A 76 26.47 -4.86 -0.47
N THR A 77 27.23 -3.82 -0.83
CA THR A 77 27.98 -3.80 -2.11
C THR A 77 29.46 -4.08 -1.89
N ASP A 78 30.13 -4.75 -2.83
CA ASP A 78 31.57 -5.06 -2.75
C ASP A 78 32.45 -4.11 -3.57
N SER A 79 32.02 -2.86 -3.68
CA SER A 79 32.84 -1.82 -4.28
C SER A 79 34.05 -1.44 -3.39
N PRO A 80 35.17 -0.96 -3.95
CA PRO A 80 36.34 -0.59 -3.15
C PRO A 80 36.03 0.45 -2.04
N TRP A 81 35.13 1.40 -2.32
CA TRP A 81 34.75 2.43 -1.35
C TRP A 81 33.86 1.87 -0.22
N SER A 82 32.96 0.93 -0.51
CA SER A 82 32.11 0.32 0.51
C SER A 82 32.94 -0.58 1.43
N ILE A 83 33.85 -1.38 0.88
CA ILE A 83 34.82 -2.19 1.65
C ILE A 83 35.65 -1.28 2.57
N TYR A 84 36.25 -0.22 2.03
CA TYR A 84 37.03 0.73 2.83
C TYR A 84 36.22 1.34 3.98
N LEU A 85 34.97 1.74 3.72
CA LEU A 85 34.12 2.33 4.76
C LEU A 85 33.67 1.30 5.81
N ARG A 86 33.39 0.06 5.41
CA ARG A 86 33.08 -1.03 6.35
C ARG A 86 34.25 -1.28 7.30
N GLU A 87 35.46 -1.41 6.78
CA GLU A 87 36.67 -1.62 7.58
C GLU A 87 36.97 -0.42 8.48
N ARG A 88 36.96 0.81 7.92
CA ARG A 88 37.24 2.04 8.66
C ARG A 88 36.30 2.24 9.84
N PHE A 89 35.02 1.94 9.65
CA PHE A 89 33.98 2.14 10.66
C PHE A 89 33.63 0.87 11.45
N LYS A 90 34.29 -0.26 11.16
CA LYS A 90 34.03 -1.57 11.78
C LYS A 90 32.57 -1.98 11.70
N LEU A 91 31.99 -1.91 10.51
CA LEU A 91 30.58 -2.22 10.24
C LEU A 91 30.39 -3.71 9.91
N HIS A 92 30.84 -4.59 10.81
CA HIS A 92 30.69 -6.05 10.68
C HIS A 92 29.54 -6.52 11.55
N GLY A 93 28.32 -6.50 10.98
CA GLY A 93 27.10 -6.88 11.70
C GLY A 93 26.60 -5.82 12.70
N ARG A 94 25.76 -6.25 13.65
CA ARG A 94 25.09 -5.36 14.61
C ARG A 94 26.02 -4.78 15.70
N LEU A 95 27.23 -5.32 15.88
CA LEU A 95 28.22 -4.86 16.87
C LEU A 95 29.05 -3.67 16.36
N TYR A 96 28.38 -2.64 15.82
CA TYR A 96 29.07 -1.45 15.37
C TYR A 96 29.56 -0.60 16.55
N SER A 97 30.80 -0.11 16.46
CA SER A 97 31.35 0.75 17.50
C SER A 97 30.76 2.17 17.40
N CYS A 98 30.07 2.62 18.45
CA CYS A 98 29.61 4.02 18.58
C CYS A 98 30.72 5.02 18.94
N SER A 99 31.99 4.60 18.88
CA SER A 99 33.13 5.47 19.18
C SER A 99 33.23 6.66 18.22
N TYR A 100 33.89 7.72 18.68
CA TYR A 100 34.24 8.82 17.81
C TYR A 100 35.21 8.35 16.72
N LYS A 101 34.96 8.79 15.48
CA LYS A 101 35.85 8.57 14.33
C LYS A 101 36.04 9.91 13.64
N ARG A 102 37.30 10.29 13.38
CA ARG A 102 37.63 11.53 12.65
C ARG A 102 37.26 11.36 11.18
N SER A 103 36.03 11.73 10.84
CA SER A 103 35.49 11.69 9.48
C SER A 103 34.25 12.57 9.37
N SER A 104 34.11 13.32 8.28
CA SER A 104 32.96 14.19 8.00
C SER A 104 31.67 13.43 7.69
N ILE A 105 31.75 12.19 7.22
CA ILE A 105 30.59 11.34 6.89
C ILE A 105 30.09 10.52 8.08
N TRP A 106 30.97 10.27 9.08
CA TRP A 106 30.66 9.40 10.22
C TRP A 106 29.45 9.87 11.04
N PRO A 107 29.27 11.17 11.35
CA PRO A 107 28.07 11.63 12.08
C PRO A 107 26.75 11.30 11.38
N GLY A 108 26.75 11.28 10.03
CA GLY A 108 25.60 10.88 9.23
C GLY A 108 25.33 9.39 9.32
N ILE A 109 26.35 8.59 9.01
CA ILE A 109 26.29 7.12 9.06
C ILE A 109 25.89 6.65 10.47
N LYS A 110 26.60 7.11 11.52
CA LYS A 110 26.31 6.76 12.92
C LYS A 110 24.84 7.00 13.29
N SER A 111 24.26 8.10 12.81
CA SER A 111 22.88 8.45 13.14
C SER A 111 21.81 7.55 12.49
N ILE A 112 22.16 6.79 11.44
CA ILE A 112 21.22 5.90 10.74
C ILE A 112 21.42 4.42 11.07
N LEU A 113 22.52 4.01 11.72
CA LEU A 113 22.85 2.58 11.92
C LEU A 113 21.76 1.83 12.69
N TYR A 114 21.22 2.44 13.75
CA TYR A 114 20.13 1.85 14.52
C TYR A 114 18.91 1.56 13.64
N ILE A 115 18.49 2.56 12.84
CA ILE A 115 17.35 2.42 11.91
C ILE A 115 17.66 1.37 10.85
N LEU A 116 18.88 1.36 10.31
CA LEU A 116 19.32 0.42 9.28
C LEU A 116 19.21 -1.02 9.79
N PHE A 117 19.93 -1.37 10.86
CA PHE A 117 19.97 -2.75 11.36
C PHE A 117 18.66 -3.24 11.96
N GLN A 118 17.81 -2.35 12.48
CA GLN A 118 16.48 -2.73 12.94
C GLN A 118 15.59 -3.24 11.80
N ASN A 119 15.80 -2.71 10.58
CA ASN A 119 14.99 -3.01 9.38
C ASN A 119 15.71 -3.95 8.39
N CYS A 120 16.86 -4.51 8.77
CA CYS A 120 17.56 -5.54 8.00
C CYS A 120 17.37 -6.92 8.63
N ARG A 121 17.38 -7.96 7.80
CA ARG A 121 17.37 -9.36 8.22
C ARG A 121 18.27 -10.17 7.30
N TRP A 122 18.92 -11.21 7.82
CA TRP A 122 19.65 -12.18 7.01
C TRP A 122 18.73 -13.32 6.58
N VAL A 123 18.73 -13.63 5.30
CA VAL A 123 18.20 -14.87 4.73
C VAL A 123 19.36 -15.86 4.67
N ILE A 124 19.17 -17.03 5.29
CA ILE A 124 20.24 -18.01 5.44
C ILE A 124 20.40 -18.80 4.15
N GLY A 125 21.63 -18.82 3.63
CA GLY A 125 22.09 -19.74 2.60
C GLY A 125 22.84 -20.89 3.27
N ASN A 126 24.17 -20.86 3.19
CA ASN A 126 25.05 -21.80 3.87
C ASN A 126 25.35 -21.46 5.35
N GLY A 127 24.92 -20.31 5.85
CA GLY A 127 25.07 -19.85 7.24
C GLY A 127 26.49 -19.44 7.64
N SER A 128 27.45 -19.38 6.70
CA SER A 128 28.86 -19.16 6.99
C SER A 128 29.18 -17.72 7.38
N THR A 129 28.39 -16.76 6.90
CA THR A 129 28.65 -15.33 7.12
C THR A 129 27.85 -14.79 8.30
N THR A 130 26.67 -15.32 8.56
CA THR A 130 25.75 -14.87 9.61
C THR A 130 26.14 -15.37 11.01
N SER A 131 26.19 -14.46 11.99
CA SER A 131 26.34 -14.83 13.40
C SER A 131 25.06 -15.45 13.96
N LEU A 132 25.19 -16.58 14.66
CA LEU A 132 24.05 -17.30 15.25
C LEU A 132 23.28 -16.44 16.26
N TRP A 133 23.99 -15.73 17.13
CA TRP A 133 23.40 -15.07 18.29
C TRP A 133 23.06 -13.60 18.07
N VAL A 134 23.88 -12.90 17.29
CA VAL A 134 23.93 -11.43 17.26
C VAL A 134 23.20 -10.84 16.06
N ASP A 135 23.28 -11.52 14.92
CA ASP A 135 22.66 -11.06 13.70
C ASP A 135 21.17 -11.43 13.70
N LYS A 136 20.36 -10.56 13.07
CA LYS A 136 18.93 -10.78 12.92
C LYS A 136 18.69 -11.66 11.70
N TRP A 137 18.56 -12.97 11.90
CA TRP A 137 18.13 -13.92 10.86
C TRP A 137 16.76 -14.56 11.17
N LEU A 138 16.35 -14.50 12.44
CA LEU A 138 14.97 -14.66 12.92
C LEU A 138 14.28 -13.28 13.04
N ASP A 139 13.08 -13.24 13.61
CA ASP A 139 12.36 -11.97 13.86
C ASP A 139 13.13 -11.03 14.81
N LYS A 140 13.91 -11.61 15.73
CA LYS A 140 14.85 -10.92 16.60
C LYS A 140 16.14 -11.73 16.72
N PRO A 141 17.29 -11.10 16.98
CA PRO A 141 18.50 -11.84 17.33
C PRO A 141 18.28 -12.71 18.57
N ILE A 142 18.87 -13.90 18.59
CA ILE A 142 18.67 -14.86 19.68
C ILE A 142 19.11 -14.26 21.02
N VAL A 143 20.17 -13.45 21.04
CA VAL A 143 20.60 -12.74 22.26
C VAL A 143 19.49 -11.87 22.86
N ASP A 144 18.71 -11.17 22.03
CA ASP A 144 17.62 -10.31 22.48
C ASP A 144 16.45 -11.13 23.03
N VAL A 145 16.24 -12.35 22.51
CA VAL A 145 15.18 -13.27 22.97
C VAL A 145 15.55 -13.91 24.31
N VAL A 146 16.81 -14.29 24.48
CA VAL A 146 17.32 -14.91 25.73
C VAL A 146 17.57 -13.84 26.82
N GLY A 147 17.59 -12.56 26.47
CA GLY A 147 17.74 -11.45 27.41
C GLY A 147 19.16 -11.29 27.96
N ALA A 148 20.17 -11.79 27.25
CA ALA A 148 21.56 -11.66 27.68
C ALA A 148 22.09 -10.24 27.43
N THR A 149 22.58 -9.58 28.49
CA THR A 149 23.18 -8.23 28.41
C THR A 149 24.61 -8.26 27.88
N GLU A 150 25.33 -9.36 28.08
CA GLU A 150 26.68 -9.59 27.58
C GLU A 150 26.78 -10.99 26.97
N ILE A 151 27.43 -11.08 25.80
CA ILE A 151 27.68 -12.34 25.10
C ILE A 151 29.17 -12.65 25.23
N ALA A 152 29.49 -13.87 25.67
CA ALA A 152 30.87 -14.35 25.65
C ALA A 152 31.47 -14.23 24.23
N PRO A 153 32.73 -13.79 24.07
CA PRO A 153 33.35 -13.63 22.75
C PRO A 153 33.31 -14.89 21.88
N SER A 154 33.28 -16.07 22.50
CA SER A 154 33.09 -17.37 21.84
C SER A 154 31.73 -17.48 21.16
N LEU A 155 30.65 -17.15 21.87
CA LEU A 155 29.27 -17.19 21.35
C LEU A 155 29.04 -16.12 20.26
N SER A 156 29.66 -14.95 20.39
CA SER A 156 29.57 -13.90 19.35
C SER A 156 30.15 -14.34 17.99
N ARG A 157 31.14 -15.24 18.00
CA ARG A 157 31.79 -15.77 16.79
C ARG A 157 31.09 -17.00 16.21
N THR A 158 30.16 -17.62 16.94
CA THR A 158 29.42 -18.79 16.47
C THR A 158 28.60 -18.43 15.23
N LYS A 159 28.75 -19.21 14.17
CA LYS A 159 28.05 -19.04 12.89
C LYS A 159 26.81 -19.92 12.80
N VAL A 160 25.86 -19.52 11.96
CA VAL A 160 24.66 -20.32 11.67
C VAL A 160 25.03 -21.65 11.02
N SER A 161 26.10 -21.67 10.21
CA SER A 161 26.64 -22.91 9.61
C SER A 161 26.96 -24.01 10.63
N ASN A 162 27.22 -23.67 11.90
CA ASN A 162 27.52 -24.67 12.94
C ASN A 162 26.32 -25.55 13.30
N ILE A 163 25.10 -25.09 13.01
CA ILE A 163 23.85 -25.84 13.23
C ILE A 163 23.23 -26.32 11.92
N ILE A 164 24.01 -26.36 10.83
CA ILE A 164 23.60 -26.90 9.52
C ILE A 164 24.52 -28.07 9.19
N ARG A 165 23.95 -29.24 8.90
CA ARG A 165 24.70 -30.41 8.38
C ARG A 165 23.92 -31.07 7.26
N MET A 166 24.59 -31.32 6.13
CA MET A 166 24.00 -31.99 4.96
C MET A 166 22.64 -31.39 4.54
N GLY A 167 22.56 -30.05 4.48
CA GLY A 167 21.33 -29.34 4.09
C GLY A 167 20.18 -29.41 5.10
N LYS A 168 20.44 -29.82 6.34
CA LYS A 168 19.44 -29.92 7.41
C LYS A 168 19.89 -29.19 8.66
N TRP A 169 18.91 -28.63 9.37
CA TRP A 169 19.10 -28.07 10.70
C TRP A 169 19.46 -29.17 11.70
N VAL A 170 20.56 -28.99 12.44
CA VAL A 170 21.00 -29.87 13.52
C VAL A 170 21.19 -29.03 14.77
N ILE A 171 20.13 -29.01 15.59
CA ILE A 171 20.06 -28.21 16.81
C ILE A 171 20.47 -29.08 18.01
N PRO A 172 21.40 -28.64 18.87
CA PRO A 172 21.79 -29.39 20.07
C PRO A 172 20.60 -29.63 21.01
N SER A 173 20.52 -30.83 21.61
CA SER A 173 19.40 -31.23 22.49
C SER A 173 19.17 -30.28 23.67
N ILE A 174 20.24 -29.75 24.25
CA ILE A 174 20.18 -28.75 25.33
C ILE A 174 19.51 -27.45 24.85
N PHE A 175 19.79 -27.02 23.62
CA PHE A 175 19.13 -25.84 23.05
C PHE A 175 17.64 -26.13 22.80
N SER A 176 17.33 -27.31 22.27
CA SER A 176 15.95 -27.74 22.01
C SER A 176 15.10 -27.83 23.28
N SER A 177 15.66 -28.33 24.39
CA SER A 177 14.95 -28.42 25.67
C SER A 177 14.80 -27.06 26.35
N THR A 178 15.80 -26.17 26.21
CA THR A 178 15.79 -24.85 26.85
C THR A 178 14.90 -23.86 26.10
N PHE A 179 14.89 -23.92 24.77
CA PHE A 179 14.18 -22.97 23.90
C PHE A 179 13.35 -23.71 22.84
N PRO A 180 12.25 -24.38 23.24
CA PRO A 180 11.43 -25.19 22.32
C PRO A 180 10.78 -24.34 21.21
N ASP A 181 10.32 -23.13 21.52
CA ASP A 181 9.67 -22.24 20.54
C ASP A 181 10.64 -21.77 19.45
N LEU A 182 11.86 -21.35 19.84
CA LEU A 182 12.91 -20.98 18.89
C LEU A 182 13.34 -22.18 18.05
N THR A 183 13.43 -23.35 18.67
CA THR A 183 13.79 -24.59 17.96
C THR A 183 12.77 -24.90 16.89
N LYS A 184 11.47 -24.78 17.21
CA LYS A 184 10.40 -24.94 16.22
C LYS A 184 10.51 -23.92 15.08
N GLU A 185 10.72 -22.64 15.39
CA GLU A 185 10.89 -21.59 14.38
C GLU A 185 12.07 -21.87 13.43
N ILE A 186 13.21 -22.32 13.96
CA ILE A 186 14.39 -22.66 13.16
C ILE A 186 14.11 -23.87 12.26
N LEU A 187 13.49 -24.93 12.81
CA LEU A 187 13.20 -26.15 12.06
C LEU A 187 12.18 -25.93 10.92
N GLU A 188 11.27 -24.98 11.07
CA GLU A 188 10.30 -24.59 10.04
C GLU A 188 10.91 -23.72 8.93
N MET A 189 12.12 -23.17 9.14
CA MET A 189 12.79 -22.33 8.14
C MET A 189 13.35 -23.17 6.98
N PRO A 190 13.01 -22.86 5.72
CA PRO A 190 13.53 -23.57 4.57
C PRO A 190 15.02 -23.28 4.38
N LEU A 191 15.80 -24.33 4.14
CA LEU A 191 17.18 -24.22 3.67
C LEU A 191 17.23 -24.40 2.14
N PRO A 192 18.14 -23.72 1.43
CA PRO A 192 18.38 -23.99 0.02
C PRO A 192 18.81 -25.44 -0.21
N ILE A 193 18.32 -26.07 -1.28
CA ILE A 193 18.78 -27.40 -1.72
C ILE A 193 20.20 -27.30 -2.29
N ASP A 194 20.45 -26.28 -3.12
CA ASP A 194 21.77 -25.97 -3.67
C ASP A 194 22.54 -25.01 -2.76
N GLU A 195 23.88 -25.04 -2.82
CA GLU A 195 24.69 -24.10 -2.06
C GLU A 195 24.42 -22.65 -2.50
N ASP A 196 23.91 -21.84 -1.57
CA ASP A 196 23.70 -20.40 -1.74
C ASP A 196 24.41 -19.62 -0.62
N LYS A 197 24.69 -18.34 -0.87
CA LYS A 197 25.30 -17.45 0.13
C LYS A 197 24.21 -16.82 1.01
N ASP A 198 24.56 -16.49 2.25
CA ASP A 198 23.65 -15.70 3.08
C ASP A 198 23.47 -14.30 2.46
N VAL A 199 22.23 -13.80 2.47
CA VAL A 199 21.89 -12.51 1.88
C VAL A 199 21.26 -11.61 2.94
N LEU A 200 21.81 -10.40 3.08
CA LEU A 200 21.17 -9.37 3.89
C LEU A 200 20.04 -8.72 3.09
N ILE A 201 18.83 -8.76 3.63
CA ILE A 201 17.64 -8.17 3.02
C ILE A 201 17.11 -6.99 3.85
N TRP A 202 16.48 -6.05 3.15
CA TRP A 202 15.70 -4.96 3.70
C TRP A 202 14.27 -5.46 3.94
N GLU A 203 13.95 -5.77 5.20
CA GLU A 203 12.74 -6.50 5.59
C GLU A 203 11.44 -5.80 5.18
N VAL A 204 11.47 -4.47 5.10
CA VAL A 204 10.32 -3.63 4.74
C VAL A 204 9.97 -3.74 3.25
N SER A 205 10.94 -4.08 2.40
CA SER A 205 10.73 -4.25 0.96
C SER A 205 10.32 -5.68 0.66
N THR A 206 9.36 -5.90 -0.25
CA THR A 206 9.00 -7.25 -0.70
C THR A 206 10.14 -7.94 -1.45
N SER A 207 10.94 -7.22 -2.24
CA SER A 207 12.10 -7.78 -2.95
C SER A 207 13.31 -8.03 -2.06
N GLY A 208 13.28 -7.52 -0.81
CA GLY A 208 14.44 -7.56 0.08
C GLY A 208 15.52 -6.52 -0.28
N VAL A 209 15.31 -5.71 -1.31
CA VAL A 209 16.23 -4.64 -1.70
C VAL A 209 15.73 -3.31 -1.16
N PHE A 210 16.63 -2.50 -0.60
CA PHE A 210 16.31 -1.15 -0.13
C PHE A 210 15.76 -0.28 -1.27
N SER A 211 14.55 0.25 -1.07
CA SER A 211 14.00 1.32 -1.90
C SER A 211 14.04 2.66 -1.15
N PHE A 212 14.27 3.75 -1.89
CA PHE A 212 14.25 5.10 -1.29
C PHE A 212 12.86 5.45 -0.74
N SER A 213 11.79 4.90 -1.33
CA SER A 213 10.42 5.11 -0.86
C SER A 213 10.22 4.49 0.52
N ASP A 214 10.63 3.24 0.71
CA ASP A 214 10.46 2.53 1.99
C ASP A 214 11.28 3.19 3.10
N GLY A 215 12.53 3.55 2.78
CA GLY A 215 13.38 4.30 3.70
C GLY A 215 12.79 5.66 4.10
N TYR A 216 12.08 6.34 3.20
CA TYR A 216 11.40 7.60 3.53
C TYR A 216 10.18 7.37 4.42
N GLU A 217 9.40 6.31 4.17
CA GLU A 217 8.23 5.97 4.97
C GLU A 217 8.55 5.60 6.42
N ILE A 218 9.76 5.08 6.69
CA ILE A 218 10.25 4.79 8.04
C ILE A 218 10.69 6.06 8.76
N VAL A 219 11.40 6.94 8.06
CA VAL A 219 12.03 8.14 8.65
C VAL A 219 11.04 9.28 8.85
N ARG A 220 10.06 9.43 7.95
CA ARG A 220 9.15 10.57 7.98
C ARG A 220 8.27 10.56 9.22
N HIS A 221 7.80 11.74 9.60
CA HIS A 221 6.73 11.86 10.56
C HIS A 221 5.39 11.40 9.94
N ARG A 222 4.67 10.52 10.64
CA ARG A 222 3.37 9.98 10.22
C ARG A 222 2.23 10.69 10.96
N PHE A 223 1.17 11.02 10.25
CA PHE A 223 -0.07 11.52 10.83
C PHE A 223 -1.19 10.48 10.67
N PRO A 224 -2.26 10.55 11.50
CA PRO A 224 -3.40 9.67 11.35
C PRO A 224 -4.07 9.84 9.98
N VAL A 225 -4.43 8.71 9.36
CA VAL A 225 -5.20 8.69 8.11
C VAL A 225 -6.52 9.43 8.30
N LYS A 226 -6.87 10.26 7.32
CA LYS A 226 -8.08 11.09 7.32
C LYS A 226 -9.12 10.47 6.41
N SER A 227 -10.27 10.11 6.97
CA SER A 227 -11.40 9.54 6.23
C SER A 227 -11.88 10.41 5.05
N TRP A 228 -11.80 11.73 5.21
CA TRP A 228 -12.19 12.70 4.18
C TRP A 228 -11.17 12.84 3.03
N ALA A 229 -9.94 12.31 3.15
CA ALA A 229 -8.88 12.56 2.17
C ALA A 229 -9.20 12.00 0.78
N SER A 230 -9.77 10.79 0.72
CA SER A 230 -10.18 10.15 -0.53
C SER A 230 -11.34 10.90 -1.23
N ILE A 231 -12.13 11.65 -0.47
CA ILE A 231 -13.23 12.46 -0.98
C ILE A 231 -12.69 13.72 -1.68
N ILE A 232 -11.70 14.40 -1.08
CA ILE A 232 -11.25 15.69 -1.60
C ILE A 232 -10.22 15.58 -2.73
N TRP A 233 -9.46 14.48 -2.80
CA TRP A 233 -8.37 14.30 -3.76
C TRP A 233 -8.77 13.48 -4.99
N ARG A 234 -10.04 13.56 -5.40
CA ARG A 234 -10.54 12.89 -6.61
C ARG A 234 -9.90 13.50 -7.87
N PRO A 235 -9.44 12.69 -8.85
CA PRO A 235 -8.76 13.19 -10.04
C PRO A 235 -9.59 14.18 -10.89
N PHE A 236 -10.91 13.98 -10.94
CA PHE A 236 -11.82 14.84 -11.71
C PHE A 236 -12.10 16.20 -11.04
N ILE A 237 -11.67 16.41 -9.79
CA ILE A 237 -11.80 17.67 -9.08
C ILE A 237 -10.51 18.48 -9.25
N PRO A 238 -10.54 19.67 -9.88
CA PRO A 238 -9.32 20.45 -10.06
C PRO A 238 -8.66 20.84 -8.71
N PRO A 239 -7.33 20.75 -8.57
CA PRO A 239 -6.64 20.88 -7.28
C PRO A 239 -6.96 22.15 -6.49
N ARG A 240 -7.25 23.27 -7.16
CA ARG A 240 -7.59 24.54 -6.50
C ARG A 240 -8.83 24.44 -5.61
N TYR A 241 -9.80 23.59 -5.97
CA TYR A 241 -11.01 23.38 -5.20
C TYR A 241 -10.76 22.43 -4.02
N SER A 242 -10.00 21.35 -4.26
CA SER A 242 -9.55 20.44 -3.20
C SER A 242 -8.75 21.15 -2.12
N ILE A 243 -7.84 22.07 -2.49
CA ILE A 243 -7.04 22.86 -1.55
C ILE A 243 -7.93 23.78 -0.69
N LEU A 244 -9.02 24.31 -1.24
CA LEU A 244 -9.98 25.10 -0.44
C LEU A 244 -10.65 24.21 0.61
N VAL A 245 -11.24 23.10 0.20
CA VAL A 245 -11.92 22.17 1.12
C VAL A 245 -10.94 21.62 2.15
N TRP A 246 -9.71 21.30 1.75
CA TRP A 246 -8.62 20.95 2.66
C TRP A 246 -8.38 22.01 3.75
N LYS A 247 -8.33 23.31 3.39
CA LYS A 247 -8.19 24.40 4.37
C LYS A 247 -9.41 24.55 5.28
N ILE A 248 -10.61 24.30 4.76
CA ILE A 248 -11.86 24.28 5.53
C ILE A 248 -11.79 23.18 6.60
N LEU A 249 -11.43 21.95 6.20
CA LEU A 249 -11.37 20.79 7.09
C LEU A 249 -10.31 20.91 8.19
N PHE A 250 -9.21 21.61 7.94
CA PHE A 250 -8.22 21.94 8.99
C PHE A 250 -8.58 23.18 9.82
N ASN A 251 -9.69 23.85 9.53
CA ASN A 251 -10.09 25.13 10.13
C ASN A 251 -9.02 26.22 10.00
N LYS A 252 -8.41 26.34 8.80
CA LYS A 252 -7.23 27.18 8.52
C LYS A 252 -7.47 28.26 7.47
N LEU A 253 -8.72 28.60 7.19
CA LEU A 253 -9.05 29.78 6.39
C LEU A 253 -8.90 31.06 7.23
N PRO A 254 -8.54 32.20 6.60
CA PRO A 254 -8.44 33.49 7.28
C PRO A 254 -9.83 34.14 7.44
N THR A 255 -10.69 33.52 8.24
CA THR A 255 -11.96 34.07 8.71
C THR A 255 -11.72 35.04 9.87
N GLU A 256 -12.65 35.95 10.16
CA GLU A 256 -12.43 36.96 11.22
C GLU A 256 -12.09 36.30 12.58
N ASP A 257 -12.82 35.25 12.99
CA ASP A 257 -12.55 34.50 14.23
C ASP A 257 -11.12 33.93 14.28
N GLN A 258 -10.63 33.40 13.15
CA GLN A 258 -9.28 32.85 13.04
C GLN A 258 -8.20 33.93 13.03
N LEU A 259 -8.50 35.12 12.49
CA LEU A 259 -7.59 36.27 12.50
C LEU A 259 -7.53 36.91 13.90
N GLN A 260 -8.66 37.01 14.60
CA GLN A 260 -8.75 37.45 16.00
C GLN A 260 -7.95 36.54 16.93
N ARG A 261 -8.09 35.22 16.80
CA ARG A 261 -7.27 34.24 17.55
C ARG A 261 -5.76 34.38 17.31
N ARG A 262 -5.37 35.07 16.24
CA ARG A 262 -3.97 35.37 15.89
C ARG A 262 -3.56 36.80 16.27
N GLY A 263 -4.37 37.49 17.06
CA GLY A 263 -4.08 38.82 17.59
C GLY A 263 -4.38 39.97 16.61
N ILE A 264 -5.17 39.74 15.55
CA ILE A 264 -5.57 40.81 14.62
C ILE A 264 -6.94 41.35 15.07
N PRO A 265 -7.02 42.60 15.56
CA PRO A 265 -8.28 43.18 16.06
C PRO A 265 -9.19 43.53 14.89
N LEU A 266 -10.22 42.71 14.66
CA LEU A 266 -11.21 42.89 13.59
C LEU A 266 -12.61 42.76 14.20
N ALA A 267 -13.59 43.49 13.68
CA ALA A 267 -14.99 43.23 14.05
C ALA A 267 -15.40 41.87 13.47
N PRO A 268 -15.92 40.93 14.29
CA PRO A 268 -16.16 39.57 13.82
C PRO A 268 -17.41 39.47 12.94
N ILE A 269 -17.87 40.51 12.24
CA ILE A 269 -19.16 40.49 11.53
C ILE A 269 -19.00 39.85 10.14
N CYS A 270 -19.88 38.91 9.82
CA CYS A 270 -19.94 38.28 8.50
C CYS A 270 -20.29 39.31 7.42
N GLN A 271 -19.40 39.44 6.42
CA GLN A 271 -19.57 40.39 5.32
C GLN A 271 -20.63 39.97 4.29
N LEU A 272 -21.21 38.77 4.40
CA LEU A 272 -22.26 38.31 3.49
C LEU A 272 -23.67 38.62 4.01
N CYS A 273 -23.91 38.45 5.31
CA CYS A 273 -25.23 38.67 5.91
C CYS A 273 -25.30 39.88 6.84
N HIS A 274 -24.17 40.40 7.31
CA HIS A 274 -24.05 41.49 8.30
C HIS A 274 -24.78 41.24 9.64
N LYS A 275 -25.19 40.01 9.95
CA LYS A 275 -25.99 39.65 11.14
C LYS A 275 -25.22 38.92 12.23
N ASN A 276 -24.39 37.94 11.87
CA ASN A 276 -23.74 37.01 12.81
C ASN A 276 -22.22 37.09 12.72
N SER A 277 -21.56 36.47 13.70
CA SER A 277 -20.12 36.39 13.71
C SER A 277 -19.56 35.51 12.58
N GLU A 278 -18.46 35.93 11.97
CA GLU A 278 -17.82 35.24 10.85
C GLU A 278 -16.95 34.10 11.37
N SER A 279 -17.42 32.88 11.12
CA SER A 279 -16.66 31.64 11.26
C SER A 279 -16.75 30.81 9.98
N ILE A 280 -15.94 29.74 9.87
CA ILE A 280 -16.05 28.80 8.75
C ILE A 280 -17.45 28.17 8.67
N ASP A 281 -17.98 27.69 9.79
CA ASP A 281 -19.34 27.12 9.84
C ASP A 281 -20.39 28.14 9.41
N HIS A 282 -20.23 29.40 9.82
CA HIS A 282 -21.15 30.44 9.41
C HIS A 282 -21.06 30.73 7.91
N ILE A 283 -19.87 31.05 7.40
CA ILE A 283 -19.70 31.43 5.97
C ILE A 283 -20.20 30.34 5.03
N PHE A 284 -19.97 29.06 5.35
CA PHE A 284 -20.25 27.97 4.43
C PHE A 284 -21.53 27.19 4.73
N SER A 285 -22.15 27.35 5.91
CA SER A 285 -23.38 26.64 6.29
C SER A 285 -24.46 27.56 6.81
N SER A 286 -24.28 28.17 7.99
CA SER A 286 -25.39 28.83 8.68
C SER A 286 -25.74 30.23 8.17
N CYS A 287 -24.86 30.87 7.38
CA CYS A 287 -25.13 32.17 6.76
C CYS A 287 -26.32 32.08 5.80
N GLU A 288 -27.25 33.03 5.91
CA GLU A 288 -28.45 33.12 5.06
C GLU A 288 -28.12 33.06 3.57
N PHE A 289 -27.06 33.77 3.14
CA PHE A 289 -26.57 33.71 1.76
C PHE A 289 -26.08 32.30 1.36
N ALA A 290 -25.36 31.62 2.25
CA ALA A 290 -24.87 30.26 2.00
C ALA A 290 -26.03 29.25 1.95
N GLN A 291 -27.01 29.37 2.84
CA GLN A 291 -28.21 28.52 2.81
C GLN A 291 -28.98 28.67 1.51
N CYS A 292 -29.17 29.90 1.01
CA CYS A 292 -29.78 30.14 -0.30
C CYS A 292 -28.97 29.49 -1.43
N ALA A 293 -27.64 29.55 -1.36
CA ALA A 293 -26.75 28.96 -2.35
C ALA A 293 -26.83 27.42 -2.36
N TRP A 294 -26.89 26.78 -1.18
CA TRP A 294 -27.07 25.33 -1.05
C TRP A 294 -28.45 24.87 -1.53
N ARG A 295 -29.52 25.61 -1.19
CA ARG A 295 -30.88 25.32 -1.68
C ARG A 295 -30.94 25.40 -3.20
N TRP A 296 -30.36 26.46 -3.80
CA TRP A 296 -30.28 26.58 -5.26
C TRP A 296 -29.53 25.40 -5.88
N LEU A 297 -28.39 24.99 -5.33
CA LEU A 297 -27.65 23.85 -5.87
C LEU A 297 -28.47 22.56 -5.78
N ALA A 298 -29.16 22.34 -4.65
CA ALA A 298 -30.01 21.16 -4.45
C ALA A 298 -31.13 21.08 -5.50
N THR A 299 -31.78 22.21 -5.83
CA THR A 299 -32.85 22.22 -6.84
C THR A 299 -32.35 21.88 -8.24
N GLN A 300 -31.10 22.19 -8.59
CA GLN A 300 -30.52 21.79 -9.89
C GLN A 300 -30.39 20.27 -10.04
N PHE A 301 -30.32 19.54 -8.92
CA PHE A 301 -30.21 18.09 -8.89
C PHE A 301 -31.53 17.41 -8.47
N GLY A 302 -32.64 18.14 -8.42
CA GLY A 302 -33.94 17.61 -8.00
C GLY A 302 -33.96 17.10 -6.55
N THR A 303 -33.12 17.67 -5.68
CA THR A 303 -33.00 17.27 -4.27
C THR A 303 -33.19 18.46 -3.34
N ILE A 304 -33.20 18.21 -2.03
CA ILE A 304 -33.35 19.21 -0.98
C ILE A 304 -32.22 19.05 0.04
N ILE A 305 -31.64 20.18 0.44
CA ILE A 305 -30.70 20.27 1.56
C ILE A 305 -31.33 21.21 2.59
N PRO A 306 -31.73 20.71 3.77
CA PRO A 306 -32.27 21.56 4.82
C PRO A 306 -31.17 22.46 5.39
N PRO A 307 -31.52 23.66 5.89
CA PRO A 307 -30.56 24.52 6.57
C PRO A 307 -30.04 23.82 7.83
N LYS A 308 -28.72 23.79 8.00
CA LYS A 308 -28.02 23.19 9.15
C LYS A 308 -27.08 24.21 9.79
N GLY A 309 -26.90 24.09 11.10
CA GLY A 309 -26.02 24.97 11.89
C GLY A 309 -24.54 24.74 11.60
N SER A 310 -24.07 23.49 11.68
CA SER A 310 -22.66 23.13 11.42
C SER A 310 -22.44 22.74 9.95
N LEU A 311 -21.27 23.12 9.42
CA LEU A 311 -20.83 22.67 8.10
C LEU A 311 -20.62 21.16 8.03
N SER A 312 -20.25 20.52 9.14
CA SER A 312 -20.10 19.06 9.19
C SER A 312 -21.42 18.36 8.92
N ASP A 313 -22.49 18.78 9.59
CA ASP A 313 -23.82 18.19 9.43
C ASP A 313 -24.37 18.44 8.02
N LEU A 314 -24.17 19.65 7.49
CA LEU A 314 -24.52 19.98 6.12
C LEU A 314 -23.79 19.07 5.13
N TRP A 315 -22.49 18.87 5.34
CA TRP A 315 -21.66 18.05 4.46
C TRP A 315 -22.03 16.57 4.52
N LEU A 316 -22.39 16.06 5.70
CA LEU A 316 -22.89 14.69 5.86
C LEU A 316 -24.22 14.48 5.12
N ASP A 317 -25.18 15.40 5.24
CA ASP A 317 -26.44 15.32 4.47
C ASP A 317 -26.21 15.50 2.96
N PHE A 318 -25.26 16.34 2.58
CA PHE A 318 -24.86 16.50 1.17
C PHE A 318 -24.33 15.17 0.60
N LEU A 319 -23.45 14.48 1.33
CA LEU A 319 -22.86 13.23 0.87
C LEU A 319 -23.81 12.01 0.97
N SER A 320 -24.86 12.08 1.80
CA SER A 320 -25.82 10.98 2.00
C SER A 320 -26.82 10.81 0.84
N LYS A 321 -26.95 11.81 -0.04
CA LYS A 321 -27.88 11.77 -1.18
C LYS A 321 -27.51 10.62 -2.12
N ARG A 322 -28.52 9.82 -2.48
CA ARG A 322 -28.38 8.66 -3.35
C ARG A 322 -28.52 9.09 -4.80
N PHE A 323 -27.41 9.00 -5.53
CA PHE A 323 -27.34 9.22 -6.97
C PHE A 323 -26.62 8.05 -7.63
N SER A 324 -26.81 7.84 -8.93
CA SER A 324 -26.00 6.87 -9.69
C SER A 324 -24.51 7.24 -9.65
N PRO A 325 -23.61 6.30 -9.98
CA PRO A 325 -22.17 6.52 -9.85
C PRO A 325 -21.66 7.78 -10.56
N HIS A 326 -22.13 8.06 -11.78
CA HIS A 326 -21.74 9.25 -12.54
C HIS A 326 -22.29 10.52 -11.89
N LEU A 327 -23.59 10.56 -11.61
CA LEU A 327 -24.22 11.75 -11.05
C LEU A 327 -23.71 12.07 -9.64
N ARG A 328 -23.38 11.06 -8.84
CA ARG A 328 -22.73 11.22 -7.53
C ARG A 328 -21.39 11.94 -7.63
N ASN A 329 -20.61 11.69 -8.68
CA ASN A 329 -19.33 12.38 -8.90
C ASN A 329 -19.54 13.85 -9.28
N VAL A 330 -20.50 14.13 -10.17
CA VAL A 330 -20.88 15.50 -10.55
C VAL A 330 -21.43 16.26 -9.34
N TRP A 331 -22.30 15.63 -8.55
CA TRP A 331 -22.82 16.16 -7.30
C TRP A 331 -21.69 16.51 -6.34
N LEU A 332 -20.76 15.59 -6.08
CA LEU A 332 -19.61 15.85 -5.22
C LEU A 332 -18.80 17.07 -5.68
N ALA A 333 -18.46 17.14 -6.97
CA ALA A 333 -17.72 18.27 -7.53
C ALA A 333 -18.48 19.60 -7.37
N SER A 334 -19.80 19.58 -7.57
CA SER A 334 -20.65 20.76 -7.46
C SER A 334 -20.62 21.40 -6.07
N GLY A 335 -20.55 20.60 -5.00
CA GLY A 335 -20.38 21.10 -3.64
C GLY A 335 -19.07 21.87 -3.45
N PHE A 336 -17.97 21.38 -4.02
CA PHE A 336 -16.64 22.03 -3.95
C PHE A 336 -16.64 23.35 -4.72
N PHE A 337 -17.32 23.38 -5.86
CA PHE A 337 -17.51 24.56 -6.69
C PHE A 337 -18.33 25.62 -5.97
N LEU A 338 -19.39 25.21 -5.29
CA LEU A 338 -20.23 26.10 -4.49
C LEU A 338 -19.43 26.72 -3.34
N LEU A 339 -18.68 25.92 -2.57
CA LEU A 339 -17.80 26.42 -1.50
C LEU A 339 -16.79 27.44 -2.04
N MET A 340 -16.20 27.19 -3.21
CA MET A 340 -15.31 28.14 -3.86
C MET A 340 -16.02 29.42 -4.31
N ALA A 341 -17.25 29.32 -4.84
CA ALA A 341 -18.03 30.46 -5.27
C ALA A 341 -18.41 31.36 -4.06
N ILE A 342 -18.86 30.75 -2.96
CA ILE A 342 -19.15 31.45 -1.69
C ILE A 342 -17.90 32.19 -1.19
N ARG A 343 -16.75 31.52 -1.12
CA ARG A 343 -15.49 32.15 -0.70
C ARG A 343 -15.08 33.31 -1.60
N LYS A 344 -15.17 33.14 -2.93
CA LYS A 344 -14.87 34.21 -3.88
C LYS A 344 -15.82 35.39 -3.70
N MET A 345 -17.10 35.14 -3.45
CA MET A 345 -18.08 36.19 -3.19
C MET A 345 -17.72 36.97 -1.93
N ARG A 346 -17.51 36.28 -0.79
CA ARG A 346 -17.12 36.92 0.47
C ARG A 346 -15.88 37.79 0.31
N ASN A 347 -14.85 37.27 -0.38
CA ASN A 347 -13.62 38.04 -0.60
C ASN A 347 -13.86 39.29 -1.46
N LYS A 348 -14.73 39.24 -2.47
CA LYS A 348 -15.08 40.42 -3.26
C LYS A 348 -15.81 41.46 -2.43
N VAL A 349 -16.74 41.06 -1.57
CA VAL A 349 -17.42 41.99 -0.67
C VAL A 349 -16.42 42.65 0.27
N LYS A 350 -15.57 41.84 0.94
CA LYS A 350 -14.60 42.35 1.92
C LYS A 350 -13.52 43.24 1.32
N PHE A 351 -12.93 42.87 0.19
CA PHE A 351 -11.72 43.53 -0.33
C PHE A 351 -11.98 44.46 -1.52
N GLU A 352 -13.08 44.29 -2.25
CA GLU A 352 -13.43 45.14 -3.39
C GLU A 352 -14.66 46.03 -3.11
N GLY A 353 -15.30 45.90 -1.94
CA GLY A 353 -16.49 46.69 -1.56
C GLY A 353 -17.73 46.43 -2.43
N LYS A 354 -17.73 45.36 -3.23
CA LYS A 354 -18.84 45.04 -4.16
C LYS A 354 -19.96 44.31 -3.41
N PRO A 355 -21.24 44.59 -3.68
CA PRO A 355 -22.34 43.86 -3.07
C PRO A 355 -22.35 42.38 -3.49
N PRO A 356 -22.85 41.46 -2.64
CA PRO A 356 -22.93 40.05 -2.98
C PRO A 356 -23.93 39.82 -4.12
N SER A 357 -23.49 39.16 -5.20
CA SER A 357 -24.32 38.89 -6.38
C SER A 357 -24.66 37.40 -6.49
N PHE A 358 -25.89 37.05 -6.13
CA PHE A 358 -26.37 35.66 -6.20
C PHE A 358 -26.32 35.10 -7.63
N SER A 359 -26.74 35.89 -8.63
CA SER A 359 -26.70 35.48 -10.04
C SER A 359 -25.29 35.16 -10.55
N ARG A 360 -24.27 35.88 -10.07
CA ARG A 360 -22.86 35.61 -10.41
C ARG A 360 -22.36 34.31 -9.77
N LEU A 361 -22.80 34.02 -8.54
CA LEU A 361 -22.51 32.75 -7.87
C LEU A 361 -23.10 31.58 -8.67
N CYS A 362 -24.40 31.64 -9.01
CA CYS A 362 -25.07 30.60 -9.79
C CYS A 362 -24.37 30.35 -11.14
N ARG A 363 -24.14 31.41 -11.93
CA ARG A 363 -23.46 31.30 -13.24
C ARG A 363 -22.07 30.69 -13.14
N SER A 364 -21.28 31.09 -12.15
CA SER A 364 -19.91 30.59 -11.97
C SER A 364 -19.91 29.10 -11.60
N THR A 365 -20.79 28.71 -10.66
CA THR A 365 -20.92 27.32 -10.22
C THR A 365 -21.41 26.42 -11.37
N SER A 366 -22.47 26.82 -12.09
CA SER A 366 -22.98 26.05 -13.25
C SER A 366 -21.94 25.93 -14.37
N ALA A 367 -21.14 26.97 -14.61
CA ALA A 367 -20.05 26.90 -15.59
C ALA A 367 -18.98 25.86 -15.18
N TRP A 368 -18.61 25.79 -13.90
CA TRP A 368 -17.66 24.79 -13.41
C TRP A 368 -18.24 23.37 -13.41
N ILE A 369 -19.53 23.21 -13.10
CA ILE A 369 -20.22 21.91 -13.20
C ILE A 369 -20.15 21.39 -14.64
N ARG A 370 -20.50 22.21 -15.63
CA ARG A 370 -20.43 21.85 -17.06
C ARG A 370 -19.03 21.42 -17.49
N GLN A 371 -18.00 22.15 -17.06
CA GLN A 371 -16.61 21.82 -17.40
C GLN A 371 -16.16 20.46 -16.84
N VAL A 372 -16.67 20.06 -15.67
CA VAL A 372 -16.26 18.81 -15.02
C VAL A 372 -17.05 17.59 -15.49
N GLY A 373 -18.22 17.77 -16.09
CA GLY A 373 -18.98 16.66 -16.68
C GLY A 373 -18.19 15.82 -17.67
N ALA A 374 -17.30 16.43 -18.46
CA ALA A 374 -16.41 15.72 -19.38
C ALA A 374 -15.29 14.92 -18.68
N LEU A 375 -14.95 15.28 -17.44
CA LEU A 375 -13.87 14.68 -16.66
C LEU A 375 -14.36 13.63 -15.65
N THR A 376 -15.68 13.55 -15.42
CA THR A 376 -16.24 12.63 -14.43
C THR A 376 -16.25 11.19 -14.93
N PRO A 377 -15.57 10.26 -14.23
CA PRO A 377 -15.60 8.85 -14.58
C PRO A 377 -16.97 8.25 -14.27
N SER A 378 -17.33 7.18 -14.99
CA SER A 378 -18.57 6.37 -14.91
C SER A 378 -19.57 6.63 -16.03
N HIS A 379 -20.36 5.60 -16.34
CA HIS A 379 -21.45 5.63 -17.30
C HIS A 379 -22.78 5.97 -16.63
N VAL A 380 -23.72 6.46 -17.44
CA VAL A 380 -25.06 6.82 -16.99
C VAL A 380 -25.93 5.57 -16.91
N GLN A 381 -26.60 5.40 -15.76
CA GLN A 381 -27.55 4.32 -15.53
C GLN A 381 -28.96 4.89 -15.46
N GLY A 382 -29.81 4.53 -16.42
CA GLY A 382 -31.22 4.96 -16.44
C GLY A 382 -31.48 6.30 -17.14
N ILE A 383 -32.76 6.52 -17.43
CA ILE A 383 -33.24 7.64 -18.26
C ILE A 383 -33.27 8.96 -17.49
N LEU A 384 -33.66 8.94 -16.21
CA LEU A 384 -33.76 10.14 -15.37
C LEU A 384 -32.40 10.82 -15.17
N ASP A 385 -31.37 10.04 -14.88
CA ASP A 385 -30.01 10.56 -14.72
C ASP A 385 -29.47 11.15 -16.01
N ARG A 386 -29.81 10.54 -17.15
CA ARG A 386 -29.46 11.07 -18.46
C ARG A 386 -30.11 12.43 -18.69
N GLN A 387 -31.39 12.58 -18.39
CA GLN A 387 -32.11 13.85 -18.51
C GLN A 387 -31.51 14.92 -17.59
N LEU A 388 -31.17 14.56 -16.36
CA LEU A 388 -30.61 15.50 -15.39
C LEU A 388 -29.18 15.94 -15.75
N LEU A 389 -28.36 15.05 -16.30
CA LEU A 389 -27.04 15.44 -16.81
C LEU A 389 -27.16 16.38 -18.00
N VAL A 390 -28.09 16.11 -18.91
CA VAL A 390 -28.37 17.00 -20.06
C VAL A 390 -28.87 18.37 -19.59
N SER A 391 -29.75 18.44 -18.57
CA SER A 391 -30.21 19.72 -18.02
C SER A 391 -29.10 20.52 -17.35
N LEU A 392 -28.09 19.84 -16.78
CA LEU A 392 -26.86 20.45 -16.28
C LEU A 392 -25.86 20.82 -17.38
N GLY A 393 -26.13 20.49 -18.65
CA GLY A 393 -25.24 20.74 -19.79
C GLY A 393 -24.07 19.77 -19.89
N ILE A 394 -24.24 18.52 -19.43
CA ILE A 394 -23.23 17.46 -19.41
C ILE A 394 -23.63 16.36 -20.41
N SER A 395 -22.68 15.91 -21.23
CA SER A 395 -22.90 14.82 -22.20
C SER A 395 -22.87 13.45 -21.50
N PRO A 396 -23.94 12.62 -21.63
CA PRO A 396 -24.02 11.29 -21.01
C PRO A 396 -23.05 10.27 -21.64
N ASN A 397 -22.27 9.54 -20.83
CA ASN A 397 -21.48 8.40 -21.29
C ASN A 397 -22.31 7.11 -21.28
N SER A 398 -22.51 6.44 -22.42
CA SER A 398 -23.21 5.15 -22.53
C SER A 398 -22.29 3.94 -22.32
N CYS A 399 -22.79 2.84 -21.76
CA CYS A 399 -22.10 1.54 -21.73
C CYS A 399 -22.34 0.75 -23.03
N LYS A 400 -21.34 -0.02 -23.47
CA LYS A 400 -21.54 -1.13 -24.42
C LYS A 400 -22.02 -2.37 -23.65
N ALA A 401 -22.84 -3.22 -24.29
CA ALA A 401 -23.26 -4.49 -23.71
C ALA A 401 -22.05 -5.42 -23.50
N PRO A 402 -21.98 -6.20 -22.41
CA PRO A 402 -20.90 -7.15 -22.18
C PRO A 402 -21.01 -8.36 -23.12
N SER A 403 -19.88 -8.91 -23.55
CA SER A 403 -19.83 -10.20 -24.25
C SER A 403 -19.72 -11.35 -23.26
N ILE A 404 -20.38 -12.48 -23.53
CA ILE A 404 -20.38 -13.67 -22.67
C ILE A 404 -19.43 -14.72 -23.25
N VAL A 405 -18.50 -15.23 -22.45
CA VAL A 405 -17.54 -16.28 -22.85
C VAL A 405 -17.72 -17.51 -21.95
N PRO A 406 -17.96 -18.72 -22.51
CA PRO A 406 -18.01 -19.95 -21.72
C PRO A 406 -16.60 -20.37 -21.27
N VAL A 407 -16.48 -20.82 -20.03
CA VAL A 407 -15.25 -21.30 -19.38
C VAL A 407 -15.45 -22.75 -18.96
N ARG A 408 -14.54 -23.64 -19.34
CA ARG A 408 -14.59 -25.07 -19.01
C ARG A 408 -13.23 -25.54 -18.53
N TRP A 409 -13.21 -26.28 -17.43
CA TRP A 409 -12.05 -27.07 -17.04
C TRP A 409 -11.95 -28.32 -17.93
N HIS A 410 -10.72 -28.73 -18.26
CA HIS A 410 -10.48 -29.92 -19.07
C HIS A 410 -9.44 -30.82 -18.38
N PRO A 411 -9.61 -32.15 -18.40
CA PRO A 411 -8.62 -33.07 -17.86
C PRO A 411 -7.30 -33.01 -18.65
N PRO A 412 -6.16 -33.35 -18.03
CA PRO A 412 -4.88 -33.43 -18.71
C PRO A 412 -4.78 -34.67 -19.63
N PRO A 413 -3.78 -34.72 -20.53
CA PRO A 413 -3.49 -35.92 -21.32
C PRO A 413 -3.16 -37.13 -20.45
N PHE A 414 -3.24 -38.33 -21.02
CA PHE A 414 -2.82 -39.57 -20.34
C PHE A 414 -1.42 -39.43 -19.74
N SER A 415 -1.19 -40.07 -18.58
CA SER A 415 0.03 -40.02 -17.76
C SER A 415 0.42 -38.66 -17.15
N TRP A 416 -0.43 -37.64 -17.25
CA TRP A 416 -0.23 -36.35 -16.58
C TRP A 416 -1.14 -36.21 -15.36
N VAL A 417 -0.60 -35.58 -14.31
CA VAL A 417 -1.38 -35.08 -13.18
C VAL A 417 -1.60 -33.59 -13.40
N LYS A 418 -2.85 -33.13 -13.36
CA LYS A 418 -3.18 -31.71 -13.38
C LYS A 418 -3.41 -31.23 -11.95
N VAL A 419 -2.80 -30.11 -11.59
CA VAL A 419 -3.06 -29.40 -10.34
C VAL A 419 -3.67 -28.04 -10.62
N ASN A 420 -4.82 -27.78 -10.01
CA ASN A 420 -5.41 -26.44 -9.95
C ASN A 420 -5.09 -25.82 -8.60
N THR A 421 -4.52 -24.62 -8.58
CA THR A 421 -4.11 -23.93 -7.35
C THR A 421 -4.77 -22.56 -7.23
N ASP A 422 -5.03 -22.13 -5.99
CA ASP A 422 -5.57 -20.82 -5.67
C ASP A 422 -5.00 -20.28 -4.35
N GLY A 423 -4.84 -18.96 -4.29
CA GLY A 423 -4.39 -18.21 -3.14
C GLY A 423 -5.40 -17.14 -2.70
N LEU A 424 -5.86 -17.24 -1.46
CA LEU A 424 -6.82 -16.33 -0.88
C LEU A 424 -6.16 -15.34 0.10
N ALA A 425 -6.56 -14.07 0.05
CA ALA A 425 -6.26 -13.09 1.09
C ALA A 425 -7.44 -12.12 1.33
N LYS A 426 -7.90 -12.02 2.58
CA LYS A 426 -8.96 -11.08 3.04
C LYS A 426 -8.36 -9.70 3.34
N GLY A 427 -7.76 -9.08 2.32
CA GLY A 427 -7.01 -7.82 2.43
C GLY A 427 -5.66 -7.93 1.72
N ASN A 428 -4.96 -6.80 1.55
CA ASN A 428 -3.64 -6.78 0.94
C ASN A 428 -2.68 -5.84 1.71
N PRO A 429 -2.09 -6.30 2.83
CA PRO A 429 -2.15 -7.66 3.39
C PRO A 429 -3.41 -7.92 4.24
N GLY A 430 -3.74 -9.19 4.47
CA GLY A 430 -4.84 -9.62 5.35
C GLY A 430 -4.76 -11.12 5.67
N PRO A 431 -5.70 -11.69 6.44
CA PRO A 431 -5.79 -13.13 6.68
C PRO A 431 -5.80 -13.90 5.35
N ALA A 432 -4.89 -14.84 5.19
CA ALA A 432 -4.57 -15.49 3.93
C ALA A 432 -4.43 -17.00 4.09
N ALA A 433 -4.76 -17.71 3.02
CA ALA A 433 -4.67 -19.16 2.92
C ALA A 433 -4.43 -19.56 1.46
N CYS A 434 -4.01 -20.79 1.23
CA CYS A 434 -3.92 -21.35 -0.11
C CYS A 434 -4.48 -22.77 -0.15
N GLY A 435 -4.80 -23.22 -1.37
CA GLY A 435 -5.23 -24.59 -1.60
C GLY A 435 -5.03 -25.01 -3.04
N GLY A 436 -5.19 -26.31 -3.26
CA GLY A 436 -5.11 -26.86 -4.60
C GLY A 436 -5.57 -28.31 -4.67
N VAL A 437 -5.97 -28.72 -5.88
CA VAL A 437 -6.54 -30.04 -6.17
C VAL A 437 -5.74 -30.73 -7.27
N PHE A 438 -5.38 -31.99 -7.05
CA PHE A 438 -4.71 -32.85 -8.01
C PHE A 438 -5.73 -33.80 -8.65
N ARG A 439 -5.66 -33.93 -9.98
CA ARG A 439 -6.54 -34.79 -10.77
C ARG A 439 -5.76 -35.52 -11.85
N ASP A 440 -6.21 -36.74 -12.17
CA ASP A 440 -5.65 -37.54 -13.25
C ASP A 440 -6.24 -37.19 -14.62
N SER A 441 -5.85 -37.93 -15.66
CA SER A 441 -6.32 -37.76 -17.04
C SER A 441 -7.79 -38.13 -17.26
N ALA A 442 -8.42 -38.85 -16.33
CA ALA A 442 -9.86 -39.12 -16.35
C ALA A 442 -10.65 -38.08 -15.54
N GLY A 443 -9.96 -37.11 -14.93
CA GLY A 443 -10.57 -36.08 -14.08
C GLY A 443 -10.87 -36.56 -12.65
N TYR A 444 -10.42 -37.75 -12.26
CA TYR A 444 -10.61 -38.25 -10.90
C TYR A 444 -9.74 -37.49 -9.90
N PHE A 445 -10.30 -37.30 -8.71
CA PHE A 445 -9.62 -36.65 -7.60
C PHE A 445 -8.52 -37.56 -7.03
N LEU A 446 -7.27 -37.11 -7.12
CA LEU A 446 -6.12 -37.80 -6.53
C LEU A 446 -5.79 -37.30 -5.11
N GLY A 447 -6.19 -36.06 -4.82
CA GLY A 447 -5.96 -35.43 -3.53
C GLY A 447 -6.10 -33.91 -3.59
N GLY A 448 -6.22 -33.28 -2.43
CA GLY A 448 -6.24 -31.82 -2.32
C GLY A 448 -5.46 -31.35 -1.10
N PHE A 449 -5.06 -30.09 -1.09
CA PHE A 449 -4.42 -29.48 0.06
C PHE A 449 -5.06 -28.14 0.41
N SER A 450 -4.96 -27.79 1.69
CA SER A 450 -5.39 -26.51 2.25
C SER A 450 -4.40 -26.09 3.34
N LEU A 451 -4.00 -24.81 3.34
CA LEU A 451 -3.04 -24.28 4.33
C LEU A 451 -3.36 -22.83 4.69
N CYS A 452 -3.39 -22.51 5.98
CA CYS A 452 -3.40 -21.13 6.46
C CYS A 452 -2.01 -20.52 6.38
N LEU A 453 -1.92 -19.30 5.84
CA LEU A 453 -0.66 -18.56 5.64
C LEU A 453 -0.53 -17.36 6.60
N GLY A 454 -1.48 -17.18 7.51
CA GLY A 454 -1.50 -16.04 8.43
C GLY A 454 -1.87 -14.73 7.73
N HIS A 455 -1.16 -13.64 8.00
CA HIS A 455 -1.42 -12.33 7.37
C HIS A 455 -0.47 -12.07 6.20
N ARG A 456 -0.97 -12.21 4.96
CA ARG A 456 -0.16 -12.12 3.72
C ARG A 456 -0.89 -11.35 2.62
N THR A 457 -0.18 -11.09 1.52
CA THR A 457 -0.73 -10.49 0.30
C THR A 457 -1.37 -11.58 -0.57
N SER A 458 -2.30 -11.20 -1.45
CA SER A 458 -2.90 -12.16 -2.41
C SER A 458 -1.84 -12.80 -3.30
N PHE A 459 -0.91 -12.02 -3.86
CA PHE A 459 0.18 -12.59 -4.68
C PHE A 459 1.06 -13.60 -3.92
N TYR A 460 1.36 -13.33 -2.64
CA TYR A 460 2.10 -14.29 -1.81
C TYR A 460 1.32 -15.60 -1.67
N ALA A 461 0.02 -15.53 -1.38
CA ALA A 461 -0.81 -16.71 -1.19
C ALA A 461 -0.87 -17.57 -2.46
N GLU A 462 -1.05 -16.93 -3.62
CA GLU A 462 -1.10 -17.58 -4.93
C GLU A 462 0.22 -18.29 -5.26
N LEU A 463 1.34 -17.57 -5.09
CA LEU A 463 2.66 -18.12 -5.36
C LEU A 463 3.01 -19.27 -4.40
N HIS A 464 2.61 -19.13 -3.13
CA HIS A 464 2.82 -20.18 -2.13
C HIS A 464 1.95 -21.42 -2.39
N ALA A 465 0.73 -21.26 -2.94
CA ALA A 465 -0.12 -22.37 -3.37
C ALA A 465 0.62 -23.23 -4.42
N VAL A 466 1.21 -22.56 -5.41
CA VAL A 466 1.96 -23.18 -6.49
C VAL A 466 3.22 -23.90 -5.97
N ILE A 467 4.04 -23.24 -5.15
CA ILE A 467 5.23 -23.85 -4.54
C ILE A 467 4.86 -25.14 -3.81
N LEU A 468 3.83 -25.07 -2.97
CA LEU A 468 3.36 -26.22 -2.19
C LEU A 468 2.83 -27.35 -3.07
N ALA A 469 2.13 -27.02 -4.17
CA ALA A 469 1.66 -28.01 -5.12
C ALA A 469 2.82 -28.78 -5.77
N VAL A 470 3.89 -28.09 -6.18
CA VAL A 470 5.08 -28.72 -6.77
C VAL A 470 5.78 -29.62 -5.74
N GLU A 471 6.00 -29.12 -4.52
CA GLU A 471 6.62 -29.90 -3.45
C GLU A 471 5.82 -31.18 -3.15
N LEU A 472 4.48 -31.09 -3.07
CA LEU A 472 3.61 -32.23 -2.81
C LEU A 472 3.55 -33.23 -3.97
N ALA A 473 3.66 -32.75 -5.21
CA ALA A 473 3.71 -33.60 -6.40
C ALA A 473 5.04 -34.35 -6.50
N HIS A 474 6.15 -33.66 -6.26
CA HIS A 474 7.48 -34.25 -6.23
C HIS A 474 7.57 -35.32 -5.13
N ALA A 475 7.08 -35.03 -3.91
CA ALA A 475 7.05 -35.99 -2.80
C ALA A 475 6.23 -37.26 -3.09
N ARG A 476 5.29 -37.19 -4.06
CA ARG A 476 4.47 -38.34 -4.52
C ARG A 476 5.03 -39.02 -5.76
N GLY A 477 6.18 -38.57 -6.28
CA GLY A 477 6.80 -39.13 -7.48
C GLY A 477 6.04 -38.84 -8.77
N TRP A 478 5.17 -37.81 -8.80
CA TRP A 478 4.41 -37.44 -10.00
C TRP A 478 5.28 -36.66 -10.98
N GLN A 479 5.91 -37.37 -11.92
CA GLN A 479 6.90 -36.76 -12.83
C GLN A 479 6.30 -35.84 -13.91
N ASN A 480 5.07 -36.07 -14.35
CA ASN A 480 4.40 -35.25 -15.37
C ASN A 480 3.35 -34.36 -14.70
N LEU A 481 3.67 -33.08 -14.49
CA LEU A 481 2.83 -32.14 -13.75
C LEU A 481 2.35 -30.98 -14.64
N TRP A 482 1.03 -30.84 -14.77
CA TRP A 482 0.40 -29.69 -15.39
C TRP A 482 -0.21 -28.79 -14.29
N LEU A 483 0.41 -27.64 -14.05
CA LEU A 483 -0.10 -26.63 -13.14
C LEU A 483 -1.05 -25.64 -13.83
N GLU A 484 -2.20 -25.37 -13.22
CA GLU A 484 -3.21 -24.46 -13.73
C GLU A 484 -3.67 -23.50 -12.62
N SER A 485 -3.67 -22.20 -12.90
CA SER A 485 -4.06 -21.15 -11.95
C SER A 485 -4.78 -20.01 -12.68
N ASP A 486 -5.68 -19.31 -11.99
CA ASP A 486 -6.32 -18.10 -12.48
C ASP A 486 -5.53 -16.81 -12.19
N SER A 487 -4.39 -16.95 -11.53
CA SER A 487 -3.45 -15.85 -11.31
C SER A 487 -2.46 -15.72 -12.47
N SER A 488 -2.81 -14.87 -13.44
CA SER A 488 -1.91 -14.56 -14.57
C SER A 488 -0.53 -14.05 -14.15
N SER A 489 -0.45 -13.34 -13.01
CA SER A 489 0.82 -12.87 -12.45
C SER A 489 1.70 -14.02 -11.97
N VAL A 490 1.14 -15.05 -11.32
CA VAL A 490 1.90 -16.24 -10.91
C VAL A 490 2.32 -17.08 -12.10
N ILE A 491 1.45 -17.27 -13.09
CA ILE A 491 1.83 -17.99 -14.34
C ILE A 491 2.98 -17.26 -15.05
N SER A 492 2.95 -15.93 -15.10
CA SER A 492 4.04 -15.15 -15.72
C SER A 492 5.39 -15.29 -15.01
N CYS A 493 5.41 -15.70 -13.73
CA CYS A 493 6.65 -15.93 -12.98
C CYS A 493 7.47 -17.07 -13.57
N PHE A 494 6.83 -18.11 -14.13
CA PHE A 494 7.52 -19.22 -14.79
C PHE A 494 8.03 -18.89 -16.18
N ALA A 495 7.39 -17.93 -16.87
CA ALA A 495 7.81 -17.50 -18.20
C ALA A 495 8.97 -16.49 -18.16
N SER A 496 9.15 -15.79 -17.03
CA SER A 496 10.16 -14.74 -16.88
C SER A 496 11.45 -15.29 -16.30
N GLY A 497 12.53 -15.30 -17.09
CA GLY A 497 13.87 -15.69 -16.63
C GLY A 497 14.50 -14.72 -15.61
N SER A 498 13.86 -13.58 -15.33
CA SER A 498 14.36 -12.57 -14.37
C SER A 498 13.42 -12.37 -13.17
N PHE A 499 12.46 -13.27 -12.95
CA PHE A 499 11.55 -13.14 -11.82
C PHE A 499 12.27 -13.37 -10.49
N SER A 500 12.11 -12.43 -9.56
CA SER A 500 12.52 -12.57 -8.16
C SER A 500 11.29 -12.58 -7.28
N PRO A 501 11.00 -13.66 -6.55
CA PRO A 501 9.89 -13.72 -5.61
C PRO A 501 10.13 -12.80 -4.40
N PRO A 502 9.09 -12.55 -3.58
CA PRO A 502 9.26 -11.92 -2.29
C PRO A 502 10.33 -12.65 -1.45
N TRP A 503 11.21 -11.91 -0.78
CA TRP A 503 12.35 -12.47 -0.06
C TRP A 503 11.95 -13.55 0.96
N SER A 504 10.75 -13.44 1.54
CA SER A 504 10.23 -14.38 2.55
C SER A 504 9.90 -15.77 2.01
N ILE A 505 9.74 -15.94 0.70
CA ILE A 505 9.51 -17.23 0.03
C ILE A 505 10.58 -17.56 -1.01
N HIS A 506 11.62 -16.73 -1.11
CA HIS A 506 12.67 -16.87 -2.09
C HIS A 506 13.35 -18.24 -2.05
N THR A 507 13.74 -18.70 -0.85
CA THR A 507 14.37 -20.02 -0.70
C THR A 507 13.47 -21.16 -1.17
N ARG A 508 12.17 -21.14 -0.82
CA ARG A 508 11.23 -22.18 -1.28
C ARG A 508 10.96 -22.11 -2.76
N TRP A 509 10.91 -20.91 -3.34
CA TRP A 509 10.78 -20.75 -4.78
C TRP A 509 11.98 -21.34 -5.52
N ASN A 510 13.21 -21.04 -5.09
CA ASN A 510 14.41 -21.59 -5.70
C ASN A 510 14.45 -23.12 -5.60
N ASN A 511 14.11 -23.66 -4.43
CA ASN A 511 13.96 -25.10 -4.25
C ASN A 511 12.89 -25.69 -5.19
N CYS A 512 11.71 -25.05 -5.28
CA CYS A 512 10.64 -25.43 -6.20
C CYS A 512 11.13 -25.44 -7.67
N THR A 513 11.85 -24.40 -8.11
CA THR A 513 12.38 -24.37 -9.48
C THR A 513 13.39 -25.47 -9.75
N LEU A 514 14.21 -25.85 -8.77
CA LEU A 514 15.13 -26.98 -8.88
C LEU A 514 14.39 -28.33 -8.95
N LEU A 515 13.33 -28.50 -8.15
CA LEU A 515 12.47 -29.69 -8.23
C LEU A 515 11.85 -29.84 -9.62
N LEU A 516 11.38 -28.73 -10.21
CA LEU A 516 10.78 -28.72 -11.54
C LEU A 516 11.77 -29.09 -12.66
N GLN A 517 13.07 -28.86 -12.49
CA GLN A 517 14.07 -29.29 -13.48
C GLN A 517 14.12 -30.83 -13.63
N ASN A 518 13.70 -31.56 -12.60
CA ASN A 518 13.62 -33.02 -12.61
C ASN A 518 12.24 -33.56 -12.98
N MET A 519 11.30 -32.69 -13.39
CA MET A 519 9.91 -33.05 -13.74
C MET A 519 9.58 -32.59 -15.17
N VAL A 520 8.68 -33.30 -15.84
CA VAL A 520 8.05 -32.80 -17.06
C VAL A 520 6.95 -31.84 -16.66
N PHE A 521 7.24 -30.53 -16.76
CA PHE A 521 6.37 -29.48 -16.25
C PHE A 521 5.69 -28.67 -17.35
N ARG A 522 4.41 -28.36 -17.15
CA ARG A 522 3.64 -27.40 -17.94
C ARG A 522 2.85 -26.50 -17.01
N CYS A 523 2.73 -25.22 -17.32
CA CYS A 523 1.77 -24.33 -16.67
C CYS A 523 0.80 -23.67 -17.66
N SER A 524 -0.42 -23.36 -17.21
CA SER A 524 -1.40 -22.59 -17.99
C SER A 524 -2.31 -21.74 -17.11
N HIS A 525 -2.87 -20.70 -17.71
CA HIS A 525 -3.89 -19.88 -17.07
C HIS A 525 -5.30 -20.44 -17.35
N ILE A 526 -6.17 -20.44 -16.34
CA ILE A 526 -7.62 -20.66 -16.47
C ILE A 526 -8.36 -19.43 -15.94
N PHE A 527 -9.56 -19.13 -16.42
CA PHE A 527 -10.35 -18.07 -15.79
C PHE A 527 -10.84 -18.50 -14.40
N ARG A 528 -11.02 -17.54 -13.49
CA ARG A 528 -11.50 -17.79 -12.12
C ARG A 528 -12.77 -18.64 -12.07
N GLU A 529 -13.68 -18.43 -13.02
CA GLU A 529 -14.92 -19.20 -13.13
C GLU A 529 -14.68 -20.71 -13.38
N GLY A 530 -13.52 -21.10 -13.90
CA GLY A 530 -13.08 -22.49 -14.06
C GLY A 530 -12.13 -23.00 -12.98
N ASN A 531 -11.75 -22.17 -12.00
CA ASN A 531 -10.85 -22.53 -10.89
C ASN A 531 -11.58 -22.73 -9.54
N ALA A 532 -12.90 -22.92 -9.57
CA ALA A 532 -13.76 -22.88 -8.39
C ALA A 532 -13.41 -23.92 -7.31
N VAL A 533 -12.87 -25.09 -7.69
CA VAL A 533 -12.48 -26.12 -6.74
C VAL A 533 -11.27 -25.71 -5.92
N ALA A 534 -10.25 -25.12 -6.56
CA ALA A 534 -9.08 -24.60 -5.86
C ALA A 534 -9.45 -23.41 -4.95
N ASP A 535 -10.30 -22.49 -5.43
CA ASP A 535 -10.81 -21.36 -4.62
C ASP A 535 -11.50 -21.83 -3.34
N LYS A 536 -12.33 -22.88 -3.43
CA LYS A 536 -12.95 -23.48 -2.23
C LYS A 536 -11.95 -24.13 -1.29
N LEU A 537 -10.93 -24.83 -1.79
CA LEU A 537 -9.87 -25.41 -0.96
C LEU A 537 -9.02 -24.34 -0.28
N ALA A 538 -8.75 -23.21 -0.95
CA ALA A 538 -8.07 -22.07 -0.36
C ALA A 538 -8.90 -21.45 0.76
N ASN A 539 -10.22 -21.32 0.58
CA ASN A 539 -11.14 -20.88 1.63
C ASN A 539 -11.16 -21.83 2.84
N LEU A 540 -11.15 -23.15 2.62
CA LEU A 540 -11.04 -24.13 3.71
C LEU A 540 -9.73 -23.97 4.50
N GLY A 541 -8.64 -23.57 3.82
CA GLY A 541 -7.35 -23.32 4.48
C GLY A 541 -7.41 -22.25 5.56
N LEU A 542 -8.35 -21.29 5.52
CA LEU A 542 -8.52 -20.29 6.59
C LEU A 542 -8.98 -20.90 7.93
N LEU A 543 -9.56 -22.10 7.90
CA LEU A 543 -10.09 -22.79 9.08
C LEU A 543 -9.03 -23.67 9.76
N SER A 544 -7.94 -23.99 9.06
CA SER A 544 -6.91 -24.93 9.52
C SER A 544 -5.69 -24.20 10.11
N SER A 545 -5.09 -24.73 11.18
CA SER A 545 -3.87 -24.17 11.78
C SER A 545 -2.58 -24.70 11.14
N SER A 546 -2.66 -25.80 10.40
CA SER A 546 -1.54 -26.46 9.73
C SER A 546 -1.93 -26.92 8.32
N LEU A 547 -0.96 -27.45 7.57
CA LEU A 547 -1.19 -28.05 6.26
C LEU A 547 -2.12 -29.27 6.41
N VAL A 548 -3.25 -29.25 5.70
CA VAL A 548 -4.18 -30.39 5.62
C VAL A 548 -4.08 -31.01 4.24
N TRP A 549 -3.84 -32.32 4.19
CA TRP A 549 -3.97 -33.13 2.99
C TRP A 549 -5.30 -33.87 2.99
N HIS A 550 -6.09 -33.66 1.95
CA HIS A 550 -7.39 -34.28 1.73
C HIS A 550 -7.22 -35.47 0.78
N SER A 551 -7.24 -36.69 1.32
CA SER A 551 -7.20 -37.92 0.50
C SER A 551 -8.54 -38.20 -0.20
N THR A 552 -9.64 -37.69 0.35
CA THR A 552 -10.98 -37.73 -0.24
C THR A 552 -11.51 -36.30 -0.40
N PRO A 553 -12.38 -36.03 -1.39
CA PRO A 553 -12.86 -34.67 -1.64
C PRO A 553 -13.78 -34.18 -0.51
N PRO A 554 -13.49 -33.03 0.11
CA PRO A 554 -14.38 -32.40 1.09
C PRO A 554 -15.76 -32.06 0.51
N ILE A 555 -16.79 -32.02 1.35
CA ILE A 555 -18.18 -31.81 0.91
C ILE A 555 -18.37 -30.48 0.19
N GLU A 556 -17.60 -29.46 0.59
CA GLU A 556 -17.65 -28.11 0.05
C GLU A 556 -17.26 -28.08 -1.43
N ILE A 557 -16.35 -28.97 -1.86
CA ILE A 557 -15.83 -29.00 -3.22
C ILE A 557 -16.58 -29.96 -4.15
N LEU A 558 -17.41 -30.86 -3.63
CA LEU A 558 -18.14 -31.84 -4.44
C LEU A 558 -18.95 -31.20 -5.58
N PRO A 559 -19.72 -30.11 -5.37
CA PRO A 559 -20.49 -29.52 -6.47
C PRO A 559 -19.63 -29.01 -7.64
N PRO A 560 -18.61 -28.14 -7.44
CA PRO A 560 -17.76 -27.71 -8.55
C PRO A 560 -16.88 -28.84 -9.10
N LEU A 561 -16.45 -29.80 -8.27
CA LEU A 561 -15.70 -30.97 -8.74
C LEU A 561 -16.51 -31.85 -9.69
N HIS A 562 -17.79 -32.09 -9.37
CA HIS A 562 -18.70 -32.85 -10.23
C HIS A 562 -19.02 -32.07 -11.51
N SER A 563 -19.19 -30.75 -11.43
CA SER A 563 -19.37 -29.87 -12.59
C SER A 563 -18.19 -29.95 -13.57
N ASP A 564 -16.95 -29.91 -13.04
CA ASP A 564 -15.72 -30.07 -13.82
C ASP A 564 -15.68 -31.45 -14.50
N PHE A 565 -16.02 -32.52 -13.76
CA PHE A 565 -16.05 -33.89 -14.28
C PHE A 565 -17.05 -34.08 -15.42
N LEU A 566 -18.22 -33.43 -15.33
CA LEU A 566 -19.24 -33.44 -16.39
C LEU A 566 -18.94 -32.49 -17.56
N GLY A 567 -17.87 -31.68 -17.48
CA GLY A 567 -17.52 -30.71 -18.53
C GLY A 567 -18.50 -29.53 -18.65
N MET A 568 -19.22 -29.20 -17.57
CA MET A 568 -20.23 -28.14 -17.56
C MET A 568 -19.57 -26.75 -17.63
N PRO A 569 -20.01 -25.85 -18.53
CA PRO A 569 -19.45 -24.52 -18.62
C PRO A 569 -19.92 -23.59 -17.50
N THR A 570 -19.00 -22.75 -17.03
CA THR A 570 -19.30 -21.48 -16.35
C THR A 570 -19.20 -20.32 -17.34
N TYR A 571 -19.69 -19.12 -17.00
CA TYR A 571 -19.78 -17.99 -17.94
C TYR A 571 -19.10 -16.74 -17.41
N ARG A 572 -18.22 -16.15 -18.21
CA ARG A 572 -17.53 -14.90 -17.93
C ARG A 572 -18.15 -13.75 -18.71
N PHE A 573 -18.39 -12.62 -18.04
CA PHE A 573 -18.90 -11.39 -18.65
C PHE A 573 -17.74 -10.43 -18.91
N VAL A 574 -17.48 -10.10 -20.17
CA VAL A 574 -16.39 -9.19 -20.59
C VAL A 574 -17.00 -7.85 -20.98
N SER A 575 -16.71 -6.81 -20.21
CA SER A 575 -17.09 -5.43 -20.54
C SER A 575 -15.99 -4.76 -21.39
N PHE A 576 -16.38 -4.06 -22.45
CA PHE A 576 -15.47 -3.15 -23.16
C PHE A 576 -15.21 -1.92 -22.29
N SER A 577 -13.98 -1.77 -21.81
CA SER A 577 -13.47 -0.60 -21.08
C SER A 577 -13.34 0.63 -21.98
#